data_AF-A0A3S1DF04-F1
#
_entry.id   AF-A0A3S1DF04-F1
#
_cell.length_a   1.000
_cell.length_b   1.000
_cell.length_c   1.000
_cell.angle_alpha   90.00
_cell.angle_beta   90.00
_cell.angle_gamma   90.00
#
_symmetry.space_group_name_H-M   'P 1'
#
loop_
_entity.id
_entity.type
_entity.pdbx_description
1 polymer ?
#
loop_
_entity_poly.entity_id
_entity_poly.type
_entity_poly.pdbx_seq_one_letter_code
_entity_poly.pdbx_strand_id
1 'polypeptide(L)'
;MRQIDRRPFVFALVLYLLAWFLGFPIRAQSEPQNDVECTLILDAASGETLYRQGVCDQRFSPASTFKVPLSLIGYDAGILIDEHTPAWDYKPEFNAVKRDQKTVDPTIWEKDSVLWFSREITRRLG
;
A
#
# COMPACT_ATOMS: atom_id res chain seq x y z
N MET A 1 40.06 -52.69 -1.66
CA MET A 1 39.17 -51.85 -0.83
C MET A 1 39.79 -50.46 -0.73
N ARG A 2 39.27 -49.47 -1.46
CA ARG A 2 39.82 -48.09 -1.47
C ARG A 2 39.46 -47.43 -0.13
N GLN A 3 40.47 -47.15 0.70
CA GLN A 3 40.33 -46.32 1.90
C GLN A 3 39.88 -44.93 1.46
N ILE A 4 38.62 -44.59 1.73
CA ILE A 4 38.10 -43.24 1.50
C ILE A 4 38.75 -42.35 2.54
N ASP A 5 39.55 -41.37 2.11
CA ASP A 5 40.15 -40.39 3.01
C ASP A 5 39.02 -39.58 3.66
N ARG A 6 38.83 -39.80 4.97
CA ARG A 6 37.76 -39.18 5.77
C ARG A 6 38.13 -37.77 6.23
N ARG A 7 39.39 -37.35 6.05
CA ARG A 7 39.87 -36.02 6.42
C ARG A 7 39.03 -34.88 5.83
N PRO A 8 38.70 -34.84 4.52
CA PRO A 8 37.88 -33.76 3.95
C PRO A 8 36.48 -33.67 4.56
N PHE A 9 35.86 -34.80 4.92
CA PHE A 9 34.54 -34.82 5.58
C PHE A 9 34.61 -34.27 7.00
N VAL A 10 35.67 -34.59 7.75
CA VAL A 10 35.88 -34.06 9.09
C VAL A 10 36.13 -32.55 9.04
N PHE A 11 36.95 -32.07 8.10
CA PHE A 11 37.18 -30.63 7.92
C PHE A 11 35.90 -29.87 7.57
N ALA A 12 35.08 -30.40 6.66
CA ALA A 12 33.80 -29.79 6.30
C ALA A 12 32.84 -29.71 7.50
N LEU A 13 32.78 -30.76 8.32
CA LEU A 13 31.90 -30.81 9.49
C LEU A 13 32.39 -29.86 10.60
N VAL A 14 33.70 -29.75 10.81
CA VAL A 14 34.29 -28.80 11.76
C VAL A 14 34.05 -27.36 11.32
N LEU A 15 34.20 -27.04 10.04
CA LEU A 15 33.90 -25.71 9.50
C LEU A 15 32.42 -25.35 9.64
N TYR A 16 31.53 -26.30 9.38
CA TYR A 16 30.09 -26.12 9.55
C TYR A 16 29.72 -25.85 11.03
N LEU A 17 30.27 -26.63 11.95
CA LEU A 17 30.06 -26.45 13.39
C LEU A 17 30.67 -25.14 13.91
N LEU A 18 31.84 -24.74 13.41
CA LEU A 18 32.45 -23.44 13.73
C LEU A 18 31.60 -22.27 13.24
N ALA A 19 31.01 -22.37 12.04
CA ALA A 19 30.12 -21.33 11.53
C ALA A 19 28.84 -21.18 12.38
N TRP A 20 28.32 -22.29 12.91
CA TRP A 20 27.20 -22.30 13.87
C TRP A 20 27.60 -21.77 15.25
N PHE A 21 28.77 -22.15 15.77
CA PHE A 21 29.26 -21.72 17.09
C PHE A 21 29.69 -20.26 17.14
N LEU A 22 30.26 -19.74 16.05
CA LEU A 22 30.65 -18.34 15.93
C LEU A 22 29.44 -17.41 15.69
N GLY A 23 28.23 -17.99 15.59
CA GLY A 23 26.98 -17.24 15.61
C GLY A 23 26.97 -16.11 14.59
N PHE A 24 27.52 -16.32 13.38
CA PHE A 24 27.41 -15.35 12.30
C PHE A 24 25.93 -15.12 12.07
N PRO A 25 25.37 -14.00 12.55
CA PRO A 25 23.98 -13.75 12.30
C PRO A 25 23.97 -13.45 10.81
N ILE A 26 23.28 -14.28 10.03
CA ILE A 26 22.70 -13.80 8.78
C ILE A 26 21.66 -12.77 9.22
N ARG A 27 22.14 -11.58 9.62
CA ARG A 27 21.31 -10.39 9.59
C ARG A 27 21.07 -10.22 8.10
N ALA A 28 19.88 -10.60 7.66
CA ALA A 28 19.27 -9.91 6.54
C ALA A 28 19.31 -8.43 6.94
N GLN A 29 20.33 -7.71 6.48
CA GLN A 29 20.29 -6.27 6.50
C GLN A 29 19.13 -5.94 5.57
N SER A 30 18.02 -5.49 6.14
CA SER A 30 17.06 -4.72 5.35
C SER A 30 17.89 -3.62 4.70
N GLU A 31 17.89 -3.55 3.37
CA GLU A 31 18.43 -2.37 2.70
C GLU A 31 17.82 -1.13 3.37
N PRO A 32 18.60 -0.05 3.54
CA PRO A 32 18.02 1.21 3.98
C PRO A 32 16.84 1.48 3.06
N GLN A 33 15.65 1.56 3.64
CA GLN A 33 14.46 1.97 2.93
C GLN A 33 14.72 3.42 2.55
N ASN A 34 15.32 3.64 1.37
CA ASN A 34 15.48 4.98 0.83
C ASN A 34 14.08 5.58 0.83
N ASP A 35 13.94 6.77 1.41
CA ASP A 35 12.65 7.45 1.44
C ASP A 35 12.14 7.57 0.01
N VAL A 36 11.04 6.87 -0.27
CA VAL A 36 10.41 6.88 -1.57
C VAL A 36 9.63 8.17 -1.66
N GLU A 37 10.30 9.20 -2.16
CA GLU A 37 9.74 10.53 -2.31
C GLU A 37 9.64 10.90 -3.78
N CYS A 38 8.53 11.52 -4.13
CA CYS A 38 8.34 12.21 -5.39
C CYS A 38 7.52 13.48 -5.14
N THR A 39 7.99 14.59 -5.68
CA THR A 39 7.18 15.80 -5.85
C THR A 39 7.19 16.19 -7.32
N LEU A 40 6.01 16.32 -7.91
CA LEU A 40 5.81 16.73 -9.30
C LEU A 40 4.76 17.85 -9.35
N ILE A 41 5.10 18.97 -9.99
CA ILE A 41 4.19 20.10 -10.22
C ILE A 41 4.18 20.40 -11.71
N LEU A 42 2.97 20.44 -12.27
CA LEU A 42 2.70 20.70 -13.68
C LEU A 42 1.87 21.98 -13.80
N ASP A 43 2.09 22.75 -14.86
CA ASP A 43 1.12 23.75 -15.29
C ASP A 43 -0.11 23.05 -15.88
N ALA A 44 -1.30 23.38 -15.38
CA ALA A 44 -2.53 22.69 -15.75
C ALA A 44 -3.00 23.01 -17.18
N ALA A 45 -2.65 24.18 -17.73
CA ALA A 45 -3.11 24.61 -19.04
C ALA A 45 -2.18 24.12 -20.17
N SER A 46 -0.87 24.20 -19.96
CA SER A 46 0.15 23.83 -20.95
C SER A 46 0.66 22.40 -20.80
N GLY A 47 0.54 21.80 -19.62
CA GLY A 47 1.16 20.52 -19.29
C GLY A 47 2.66 20.60 -19.03
N GLU A 48 3.24 21.81 -18.96
CA GLU A 48 4.66 22.02 -18.69
C GLU A 48 5.03 21.54 -17.29
N THR A 49 6.18 20.85 -17.16
CA THR A 49 6.74 20.50 -15.84
C THR A 49 7.44 21.70 -15.22
N LEU A 50 6.80 22.28 -14.19
CA LEU A 50 7.34 23.38 -13.41
C LEU A 50 8.35 22.89 -12.37
N TYR A 51 8.14 21.68 -11.83
CA TYR A 51 9.01 21.10 -10.82
C TYR A 51 8.93 19.57 -10.81
N ARG A 52 10.07 18.90 -10.66
CA ARG A 52 10.16 17.44 -10.48
C ARG A 52 11.35 17.08 -9.60
N GLN A 53 11.11 16.35 -8.51
CA GLN A 53 12.15 15.82 -7.63
C GLN A 53 11.74 14.42 -7.16
N GLY A 54 12.70 13.48 -7.14
CA GLY A 54 12.49 12.12 -6.64
C GLY A 54 12.01 11.12 -7.70
N VAL A 55 11.49 9.96 -7.26
CA VAL A 55 11.15 8.80 -8.11
C VAL A 55 9.69 8.87 -8.58
N CYS A 56 9.43 9.73 -9.57
CA CYS A 56 8.09 10.11 -10.00
C CYS A 56 7.44 9.24 -11.09
N ASP A 57 8.06 8.12 -11.45
CA ASP A 57 7.62 7.19 -12.50
C ASP A 57 7.35 5.77 -11.97
N GLN A 58 7.64 5.52 -10.69
CA GLN A 58 7.32 4.26 -10.04
C GLN A 58 5.85 4.23 -9.59
N ARG A 59 5.22 3.05 -9.72
CA ARG A 59 3.83 2.83 -9.29
C ARG A 59 3.76 2.41 -7.84
N PHE A 60 2.78 2.97 -7.13
CA PHE A 60 2.44 2.63 -5.75
C PHE A 60 0.94 2.38 -5.62
N SER A 61 0.52 1.77 -4.51
CA SER A 61 -0.90 1.75 -4.16
C SER A 61 -1.38 3.19 -3.97
N PRO A 62 -2.49 3.61 -4.61
CA PRO A 62 -3.02 4.96 -4.43
C PRO A 62 -3.59 5.19 -3.02
N ALA A 63 -3.81 4.13 -2.24
CA ALA A 63 -4.50 4.20 -0.96
C ALA A 63 -5.78 5.05 -1.11
N SER A 64 -5.93 6.09 -0.29
CA SER A 64 -7.12 6.94 -0.32
C SER A 64 -7.19 7.93 -1.50
N THR A 65 -6.12 8.17 -2.25
CA THR A 65 -6.22 9.05 -3.45
C THR A 65 -7.08 8.43 -4.54
N PHE A 66 -7.29 7.10 -4.49
CA PHE A 66 -8.20 6.38 -5.37
C PHE A 66 -9.67 6.78 -5.21
N LYS A 67 -10.04 7.50 -4.14
CA LYS A 67 -11.40 8.02 -4.00
C LYS A 67 -11.77 8.99 -5.12
N VAL A 68 -10.81 9.76 -5.66
CA VAL A 68 -11.05 10.66 -6.81
C VAL A 68 -11.51 9.91 -8.06
N PRO A 69 -10.80 8.89 -8.59
CA PRO A 69 -11.33 8.11 -9.71
C PRO A 69 -12.57 7.28 -9.32
N LEU A 70 -12.66 6.78 -8.08
CA LEU A 70 -13.83 6.02 -7.63
C LEU A 70 -15.09 6.89 -7.55
N SER A 71 -14.97 8.17 -7.21
CA SER A 71 -16.09 9.11 -7.18
C SER A 71 -16.61 9.37 -8.59
N LEU A 72 -15.70 9.59 -9.56
CA LEU A 72 -16.06 9.69 -10.97
C LEU A 72 -16.85 8.46 -11.46
N ILE A 73 -16.35 7.26 -11.18
CA ILE A 73 -17.04 6.01 -11.52
C ILE A 73 -18.40 5.92 -10.82
N GLY A 74 -18.46 6.30 -9.53
CA GLY A 74 -19.68 6.26 -8.74
C GLY A 74 -20.77 7.23 -9.25
N TYR A 75 -20.38 8.43 -9.68
CA TYR A 75 -21.28 9.40 -10.30
C TYR A 75 -21.76 8.93 -11.68
N ASP A 76 -20.86 8.43 -12.52
CA ASP A 76 -21.20 7.90 -13.84
C ASP A 76 -22.18 6.71 -13.75
N ALA A 77 -21.97 5.82 -12.78
CA ALA A 77 -22.87 4.70 -12.50
C ALA A 77 -24.19 5.09 -11.80
N GLY A 78 -24.37 6.37 -11.42
CA GLY A 78 -25.53 6.86 -10.68
C GLY A 78 -25.65 6.32 -9.25
N ILE A 79 -24.56 5.78 -8.69
CA ILE A 79 -24.49 5.36 -7.27
C ILE A 79 -24.35 6.59 -6.37
N LEU A 80 -23.54 7.55 -6.82
CA LEU A 80 -23.42 8.89 -6.26
C LEU A 80 -24.21 9.85 -7.15
N ILE A 81 -24.89 10.83 -6.56
CA ILE A 81 -25.79 11.74 -7.29
C ILE A 81 -25.24 13.16 -7.26
N ASP A 82 -24.91 13.65 -6.08
CA ASP A 82 -24.37 14.99 -5.83
C ASP A 82 -23.44 14.96 -4.60
N GLU A 83 -22.96 16.11 -4.16
CA GLU A 83 -22.02 16.23 -3.04
C GLU A 83 -22.54 15.67 -1.69
N HIS A 84 -23.85 15.57 -1.52
CA HIS A 84 -24.51 15.15 -0.27
C HIS A 84 -25.42 13.92 -0.43
N THR A 85 -25.56 13.41 -1.66
CA THR A 85 -26.44 12.30 -2.00
C THR A 85 -25.67 11.18 -2.69
N PRO A 86 -25.69 9.94 -2.14
CA PRO A 86 -26.45 9.50 -0.97
C PRO A 86 -25.74 9.74 0.36
N ALA A 87 -26.52 9.96 1.42
CA ALA A 87 -26.05 9.83 2.81
C ALA A 87 -26.37 8.42 3.32
N TRP A 88 -25.34 7.62 3.61
CA TRP A 88 -25.50 6.27 4.16
C TRP A 88 -25.13 6.22 5.63
N ASP A 89 -25.94 5.51 6.42
CA ASP A 89 -25.64 5.24 7.82
C ASP A 89 -24.61 4.12 7.97
N TYR A 90 -23.73 4.27 8.96
CA TYR A 90 -22.80 3.23 9.34
C TYR A 90 -23.54 1.98 9.81
N LYS A 91 -23.04 0.81 9.41
CA LYS A 91 -23.51 -0.48 9.88
C LYS A 91 -22.38 -1.26 10.57
N PRO A 92 -22.64 -1.96 11.69
CA PRO A 92 -21.61 -2.68 12.44
C PRO A 92 -20.78 -3.66 11.60
N GLU A 93 -21.38 -4.30 10.60
CA GLU A 93 -20.72 -5.24 9.69
C GLU A 93 -19.60 -4.60 8.84
N PHE A 94 -19.59 -3.27 8.69
CA PHE A 94 -18.52 -2.57 7.98
C PHE A 94 -17.19 -2.56 8.76
N ASN A 95 -17.23 -2.83 10.08
CA ASN A 95 -16.07 -2.93 10.96
C ASN A 95 -15.10 -1.73 10.81
N ALA A 96 -15.65 -0.51 10.85
CA ALA A 96 -14.87 0.71 10.68
C ALA A 96 -14.27 1.19 12.02
N VAL A 97 -13.23 2.01 11.91
CA VAL A 97 -12.67 2.73 13.07
C VAL A 97 -13.72 3.67 13.67
N LYS A 98 -13.68 3.90 14.99
CA LYS A 98 -14.70 4.66 15.73
C LYS A 98 -15.02 6.03 15.14
N ARG A 99 -14.01 6.75 14.61
CA ARG A 99 -14.17 8.08 13.98
C ARG A 99 -15.05 8.06 12.72
N ASP A 100 -15.17 6.91 12.06
CA ASP A 100 -15.90 6.72 10.81
C ASP A 100 -17.27 6.05 11.01
N GLN A 101 -17.63 5.72 12.26
CA GLN A 101 -18.91 5.10 12.61
C GLN A 101 -20.02 6.16 12.72
N LYS A 102 -20.37 6.76 11.58
CA LYS A 102 -21.35 7.84 11.46
C LYS A 102 -22.03 7.80 10.10
N THR A 103 -23.08 8.59 9.92
CA THR A 103 -23.66 8.86 8.59
C THR A 103 -22.63 9.59 7.73
N VAL A 104 -22.45 9.12 6.50
CA VAL A 104 -21.46 9.64 5.56
C VAL A 104 -22.10 9.87 4.21
N ASP A 105 -21.84 11.04 3.64
CA ASP A 105 -22.16 11.42 2.26
C ASP A 105 -20.86 11.56 1.43
N PRO A 106 -20.94 11.84 0.12
CA PRO A 106 -19.73 11.96 -0.72
C PRO A 106 -18.74 13.03 -0.22
N THR A 107 -19.23 14.16 0.30
CA THR A 107 -18.38 15.22 0.86
C THR A 107 -17.60 14.75 2.10
N ILE A 108 -18.28 14.12 3.06
CA ILE A 108 -17.66 13.57 4.28
C ILE A 108 -16.71 12.44 3.91
N TRP A 109 -17.09 11.59 2.95
CA TRP A 109 -16.29 10.46 2.49
C TRP A 109 -14.90 10.88 2.01
N GLU A 110 -14.82 11.89 1.15
CA GLU A 110 -13.56 12.43 0.64
C GLU A 110 -12.79 13.16 1.76
N LYS A 111 -13.48 14.05 2.50
CA LYS A 111 -12.86 14.87 3.56
C LYS A 111 -12.23 14.05 4.68
N ASP A 112 -12.96 13.04 5.18
CA ASP A 112 -12.53 12.23 6.32
C ASP A 112 -11.89 10.91 5.89
N SER A 113 -11.80 10.68 4.58
CA SER A 113 -11.21 9.50 3.98
C SER A 113 -11.85 8.18 4.44
N VAL A 114 -13.17 8.13 4.49
CA VAL A 114 -13.93 7.02 5.07
C VAL A 114 -13.84 5.75 4.22
N LEU A 115 -13.20 4.71 4.73
CA LEU A 115 -12.92 3.50 3.94
C LEU A 115 -14.16 2.66 3.62
N TRP A 116 -15.09 2.53 4.57
CA TRP A 116 -16.26 1.68 4.39
C TRP A 116 -17.19 2.20 3.29
N PHE A 117 -17.25 3.52 3.10
CA PHE A 117 -18.05 4.14 2.04
C PHE A 117 -17.51 3.77 0.65
N SER A 118 -16.17 3.78 0.47
CA SER A 118 -15.53 3.26 -0.76
C SER A 118 -15.90 1.81 -1.04
N ARG A 119 -15.89 0.96 0.00
CA ARG A 119 -16.23 -0.46 -0.13
C ARG A 119 -17.69 -0.66 -0.53
N GLU A 120 -18.58 0.19 0.00
CA GLU A 120 -20.00 0.15 -0.33
C GLU A 120 -20.27 0.59 -1.78
N ILE A 121 -19.55 1.62 -2.29
CA ILE A 121 -19.58 1.97 -3.71
C ILE A 121 -19.17 0.76 -4.56
N THR A 122 -18.01 0.16 -4.28
CA THR A 122 -17.52 -0.98 -5.07
C THR A 122 -18.44 -2.20 -4.99
N ARG A 123 -19.08 -2.45 -3.84
CA ARG A 123 -20.07 -3.53 -3.69
C ARG A 123 -21.29 -3.34 -4.59
N ARG A 124 -21.68 -2.08 -4.86
CA ARG A 124 -22.80 -1.74 -5.74
C ARG A 124 -22.41 -1.78 -7.22
N LEU A 125 -21.14 -1.52 -7.54
CA LEU A 125 -20.60 -1.62 -8.90
C LEU A 125 -20.52 -3.09 -9.37
N GLY A 126 -20.08 -3.99 -8.49
CA GLY A 126 -19.85 -5.40 -8.82
C GLY A 126 -18.38 -5.79 -8.80
#